data_AF-A0A6S7FWG8-F1
#
_entry.id   AF-A0A6S7FWG8-F1
#
_cell.length_a   1.000
_cell.length_b   1.000
_cell.length_c   1.000
_cell.angle_alpha   90.00
_cell.angle_beta   90.00
_cell.angle_gamma   90.00
#
_symmetry.space_group_name_H-M   'P 1'
#
loop_
_entity.id
_entity.type
_entity.pdbx_description
1 polymer ?
#
loop_
_entity_poly.entity_id
_entity_poly.type
_entity_poly.pdbx_seq_one_letter_code
_entity_poly.pdbx_strand_id
1 'polypeptide(L)'
;MMEFDHVLRIIGEFGSYQKRLYILVNLAIIPAAFQMLMNIFIAREPQWSCSGLNSTQTCPTEGQPCETIRYTSSYTSIASEWNLICGDAYKVELSQSIFMIGALVGGLVLGMFADKYGRRPSWCISYILMVLGGVATAFSPSLNILYISRLVAGIGTGGALLSGFVLVTELIGPSYRGITGALSSCFFTFGQMLLPAFAYFLQDWRKLSFILSLVGVIFTFFIRLQRVLNAAARVVCLIPKFDHITPVLIGLHWLPVRYRVIFKILLLVYKALHANAPPYISDLLTPKHIGCYSLRSNEQYLLIVPKTMRKTFGDRAFAKAGPFLWNELSADIREASTVETFKSRLKTFLFKKAFYL
;
A
#
# COMPACT_ATOMS: atom_id res chain seq x y z
N MET A 1 0.62 -31.51 1.08
CA MET A 1 0.69 -30.04 1.08
C MET A 1 0.49 -29.62 2.53
N MET A 2 1.54 -29.21 3.26
CA MET A 2 1.35 -28.74 4.64
C MET A 2 0.50 -27.46 4.58
N GLU A 3 -0.70 -27.48 5.15
CA GLU A 3 -1.53 -26.30 5.26
C GLU A 3 -0.74 -25.19 5.97
N PHE A 4 -0.76 -24.00 5.39
CA PHE A 4 -0.10 -22.81 5.92
C PHE A 4 -0.42 -22.57 7.41
N ASP A 5 -1.62 -22.95 7.84
CA ASP A 5 -2.09 -22.87 9.22
C ASP A 5 -1.28 -23.75 10.20
N HIS A 6 -0.77 -24.89 9.75
CA HIS A 6 0.09 -25.76 10.57
C HIS A 6 1.48 -25.15 10.82
N VAL A 7 1.99 -24.37 9.86
CA VAL A 7 3.26 -23.65 9.98
C VAL A 7 3.13 -22.46 10.94
N LEU A 8 1.98 -21.77 10.95
CA LEU A 8 1.69 -20.69 11.89
C LEU A 8 1.59 -21.16 13.35
N ARG A 9 1.09 -22.38 13.58
CA ARG A 9 1.07 -23.03 14.91
C ARG A 9 2.47 -23.25 15.50
N ILE A 10 3.43 -23.61 14.65
CA ILE A 10 4.81 -23.94 15.07
C ILE A 10 5.65 -22.69 15.34
N ILE A 11 5.38 -21.57 14.64
CA ILE A 11 6.14 -20.31 14.76
C ILE A 11 5.70 -19.46 15.97
N GLY A 12 4.58 -19.82 16.60
CA GLY A 12 3.91 -19.03 17.64
C GLY A 12 2.81 -18.17 17.01
N GLU A 13 1.55 -18.46 17.36
CA GLU A 13 0.38 -17.91 16.67
C GLU A 13 0.20 -16.38 16.83
N PHE A 14 0.75 -15.79 17.89
CA PHE A 14 0.61 -14.36 18.20
C PHE A 14 1.80 -13.75 19.01
N GLY A 15 3.00 -13.80 18.45
CA GLY A 15 4.21 -13.20 19.04
C GLY A 15 4.23 -11.66 19.02
N SER A 16 5.20 -11.05 19.72
CA SER A 16 5.33 -9.58 19.85
C SER A 16 5.48 -8.84 18.51
N TYR A 17 6.05 -9.49 17.50
CA TYR A 17 6.14 -8.93 16.14
C TYR A 17 4.77 -8.91 15.43
N GLN A 18 3.99 -9.99 15.52
CA GLN A 18 2.62 -10.06 14.99
C GLN A 18 1.71 -9.04 15.70
N LYS A 19 1.84 -8.88 17.02
CA LYS A 19 1.13 -7.84 17.80
C LYS A 19 1.43 -6.42 17.31
N ARG A 20 2.70 -6.09 17.10
CA ARG A 20 3.10 -4.76 16.58
C ARG A 20 2.59 -4.53 15.17
N LEU A 21 2.69 -5.53 14.30
CA LEU A 21 2.21 -5.42 12.92
C LEU A 21 0.68 -5.31 12.87
N TYR A 22 -0.02 -6.09 13.69
CA TYR A 22 -1.48 -6.01 13.88
C TYR A 22 -1.91 -4.60 14.27
N ILE A 23 -1.33 -4.02 15.33
CA ILE A 23 -1.67 -2.66 15.78
C ILE A 23 -1.40 -1.65 14.66
N LEU A 24 -0.26 -1.75 14.00
CA LEU A 24 0.11 -0.80 12.95
C LEU A 24 -0.80 -0.89 11.71
N VAL A 25 -1.25 -2.07 11.30
CA VAL A 25 -2.22 -2.23 10.20
C VAL A 25 -3.61 -1.75 10.64
N ASN A 26 -4.01 -1.98 11.89
CA ASN A 26 -5.29 -1.50 12.44
C ASN A 26 -5.33 0.02 12.60
N LEU A 27 -4.21 0.67 12.94
CA LEU A 27 -4.12 2.13 12.95
C LEU A 27 -4.40 2.74 11.57
N ALA A 28 -4.14 2.00 10.49
CA ALA A 28 -4.44 2.46 9.14
C ALA A 28 -5.96 2.47 8.88
N ILE A 29 -6.75 1.63 9.55
CA ILE A 29 -8.21 1.59 9.40
C ILE A 29 -8.85 2.93 9.81
N ILE A 30 -8.22 3.69 10.71
CA ILE A 30 -8.72 4.99 11.20
C ILE A 30 -8.93 6.00 10.06
N PRO A 31 -7.92 6.31 9.20
CA PRO A 31 -8.15 7.20 8.06
C PRO A 31 -9.22 6.72 7.07
N ALA A 32 -9.41 5.40 6.89
CA ALA A 32 -10.51 4.88 6.09
C ALA A 32 -11.88 5.14 6.75
N ALA A 33 -11.97 5.01 8.08
CA ALA A 33 -13.17 5.35 8.85
C ALA A 33 -13.52 6.84 8.74
N PHE A 34 -12.52 7.73 8.76
CA PHE A 34 -12.73 9.16 8.54
C PHE A 34 -13.38 9.44 7.20
N GLN A 35 -12.85 8.86 6.11
CA GLN A 35 -13.40 9.05 4.77
C GLN A 35 -14.84 8.54 4.65
N MET A 36 -15.14 7.41 5.29
CA MET A 36 -16.46 6.78 5.21
C MET A 36 -17.59 7.61 5.84
N LEU A 37 -17.33 8.34 6.92
CA LEU A 37 -18.33 9.21 7.58
C LEU A 37 -18.12 10.71 7.33
N MET A 38 -17.08 11.10 6.59
CA MET A 38 -16.72 12.49 6.38
C MET A 38 -17.90 13.34 5.90
N ASN A 39 -18.75 12.78 5.02
CA ASN A 39 -19.88 13.49 4.42
C ASN A 39 -20.87 14.03 5.46
N ILE A 40 -21.04 13.38 6.61
CA ILE A 40 -21.97 13.81 7.65
C ILE A 40 -21.65 15.24 8.12
N PHE A 41 -20.38 15.62 8.18
CA PHE A 41 -19.95 16.93 8.66
C PHE A 41 -19.82 17.95 7.54
N ILE A 42 -19.25 17.56 6.41
CA ILE A 42 -19.01 18.49 5.28
C ILE A 42 -20.25 18.76 4.45
N ALA A 43 -21.27 17.91 4.54
CA ALA A 43 -22.50 18.00 3.76
C ALA A 43 -23.69 18.45 4.63
N ARG A 44 -23.44 18.86 5.88
CA ARG A 44 -24.48 19.36 6.77
C ARG A 44 -25.05 20.68 6.24
N GLU A 45 -26.37 20.79 6.19
CA GLU A 45 -27.06 22.03 5.86
C GLU A 45 -26.97 23.01 7.05
N PRO A 46 -26.38 24.21 6.86
CA PRO A 46 -26.41 25.26 7.86
C PRO A 46 -27.76 25.95 7.92
N GLN A 47 -28.09 26.52 9.08
CA GLN A 47 -29.28 27.34 9.19
C GLN A 47 -29.15 28.57 8.28
N TRP A 48 -30.16 28.77 7.44
CA TRP A 48 -30.21 29.88 6.49
C TRP A 48 -31.53 30.64 6.61
N SER A 49 -31.47 31.92 6.26
CA SER A 49 -32.61 32.81 6.12
C SER A 49 -32.61 33.41 4.72
N CYS A 50 -33.81 33.69 4.21
CA CYS A 50 -33.99 34.34 2.93
C CYS A 50 -34.36 35.82 3.13
N SER A 51 -33.69 36.72 2.42
CA SER A 51 -34.12 38.12 2.32
C SER A 51 -35.43 38.18 1.54
N GLY A 52 -36.56 38.30 2.25
CA GLY A 52 -37.91 38.35 1.67
C GLY A 52 -38.95 37.49 2.39
N LEU A 53 -38.53 36.54 3.24
CA LEU A 53 -39.43 35.73 4.08
C LEU A 53 -39.19 36.00 5.57
N ASN A 54 -40.28 36.22 6.32
CA ASN A 54 -40.24 36.37 7.79
C ASN A 54 -39.99 35.03 8.54
N SER A 55 -39.77 33.94 7.81
CA SER A 55 -39.59 32.59 8.38
C SER A 55 -38.24 32.01 7.99
N THR A 56 -37.48 31.57 8.99
CA THR A 56 -36.25 30.78 8.79
C THR A 56 -36.58 29.41 8.19
N GLN A 57 -35.77 28.91 7.25
CA GLN A 57 -35.90 27.57 6.65
C GLN A 57 -37.20 27.30 5.87
N THR A 58 -37.74 28.29 5.17
CA THR A 58 -38.89 28.09 4.26
C THR A 58 -38.44 28.18 2.81
N CYS A 59 -38.73 27.15 2.03
CA CYS A 59 -38.37 27.11 0.61
C CYS A 59 -39.20 28.13 -0.18
N PRO A 60 -38.58 28.88 -1.11
CA PRO A 60 -39.31 29.82 -1.94
C PRO A 60 -40.31 29.06 -2.83
N THR A 61 -41.58 29.48 -2.77
CA THR A 61 -42.66 29.01 -3.66
C THR A 61 -42.87 30.01 -4.79
N GLU A 62 -43.64 29.65 -5.83
CA GLU A 62 -43.89 30.46 -7.04
C GLU A 62 -44.47 31.88 -6.79
N GLY A 63 -44.72 32.29 -5.53
CA GLY A 63 -45.16 33.63 -5.14
C GLY A 63 -44.19 34.44 -4.25
N GLN A 64 -43.07 33.87 -3.79
CA GLN A 64 -42.07 34.55 -2.94
C GLN A 64 -40.64 34.20 -3.37
N PRO A 65 -40.09 34.88 -4.40
CA PRO A 65 -38.72 34.62 -4.85
C PRO A 65 -37.70 35.10 -3.80
N CYS A 66 -36.68 34.29 -3.54
CA CYS A 66 -35.61 34.63 -2.62
C CYS A 66 -34.51 35.42 -3.34
N GLU A 67 -34.32 36.70 -3.00
CA GLU A 67 -33.27 37.52 -3.62
C GLU A 67 -31.86 37.17 -3.13
N THR A 68 -31.68 36.96 -1.82
CA THR A 68 -30.39 36.59 -1.24
C THR A 68 -30.54 35.64 -0.06
N ILE A 69 -29.73 34.57 -0.06
CA ILE A 69 -29.64 33.60 1.03
C ILE A 69 -28.55 34.06 1.99
N ARG A 70 -28.87 34.14 3.29
CA ARG A 70 -27.90 34.42 4.35
C ARG A 70 -27.78 33.22 5.27
N TYR A 71 -26.56 32.74 5.47
CA TYR A 71 -26.26 31.67 6.41
C TYR A 71 -25.93 32.27 7.79
N THR A 72 -26.61 31.81 8.84
CA THR A 72 -26.45 32.33 10.21
C THR A 72 -25.26 31.72 10.94
N SER A 73 -24.81 30.54 10.52
CA SER A 73 -23.72 29.80 11.18
C SER A 73 -22.34 30.15 10.63
N SER A 74 -21.33 30.13 11.51
CA SER A 74 -19.92 30.41 11.17
C SER A 74 -19.18 29.28 10.43
N TYR A 75 -19.77 28.08 10.33
CA TYR A 75 -19.14 26.94 9.64
C TYR A 75 -19.52 26.90 8.16
N THR A 76 -18.61 26.40 7.33
CA THR A 76 -18.81 26.26 5.88
C THR A 76 -19.04 24.79 5.52
N SER A 77 -19.97 24.53 4.61
CA SER A 77 -20.29 23.19 4.10
C SER A 77 -20.49 23.20 2.58
N ILE A 78 -20.55 22.01 1.98
CA ILE A 78 -20.89 21.79 0.57
C ILE A 78 -22.24 22.45 0.25
N ALA A 79 -23.19 22.37 1.17
CA ALA A 79 -24.51 22.97 1.00
C ALA A 79 -24.45 24.50 0.97
N SER A 80 -23.65 25.12 1.84
CA SER A 80 -23.51 26.59 1.88
C SER A 80 -22.70 27.17 0.71
N GLU A 81 -21.75 26.41 0.18
CA GLU A 81 -20.86 26.93 -0.87
C GLU A 81 -21.54 26.96 -2.25
N TRP A 82 -22.37 25.96 -2.54
CA TRP A 82 -23.09 25.86 -3.81
C TRP A 82 -24.60 26.10 -3.69
N ASN A 83 -25.06 26.67 -2.55
CA ASN A 83 -26.47 26.97 -2.26
C ASN A 83 -27.42 25.79 -2.53
N LEU A 84 -27.05 24.60 -2.08
CA LEU A 84 -27.80 23.36 -2.32
C LEU A 84 -28.91 23.17 -1.26
N ILE A 85 -29.96 23.96 -1.39
CA ILE A 85 -31.13 23.95 -0.50
C ILE A 85 -32.39 23.52 -1.25
N CYS A 86 -33.45 23.14 -0.53
CA CYS A 86 -34.77 22.84 -1.09
C CYS A 86 -34.74 21.75 -2.17
N GLY A 87 -35.21 22.06 -3.40
CA GLY A 87 -35.26 21.11 -4.51
C GLY A 87 -33.88 20.58 -4.93
N ASP A 88 -32.80 21.26 -4.54
CA ASP A 88 -31.42 20.86 -4.83
C ASP A 88 -30.72 20.18 -3.64
N ALA A 89 -31.39 20.01 -2.50
CA ALA A 89 -30.82 19.37 -1.31
C ALA A 89 -30.37 17.92 -1.57
N TYR A 90 -31.08 17.20 -2.45
CA TYR A 90 -30.72 15.80 -2.81
C TYR A 90 -29.31 15.68 -3.42
N LYS A 91 -28.78 16.76 -4.03
CA LYS A 91 -27.42 16.78 -4.61
C LYS A 91 -26.34 16.58 -3.55
N VAL A 92 -26.64 16.94 -2.31
CA VAL A 92 -25.76 16.76 -1.15
C VAL A 92 -25.72 15.30 -0.70
N GLU A 93 -26.88 14.63 -0.69
CA GLU A 93 -26.99 13.20 -0.36
C GLU A 93 -26.43 12.32 -1.48
N LEU A 94 -26.60 12.74 -2.73
CA LEU A 94 -26.03 12.08 -3.90
C LEU A 94 -24.51 11.90 -3.78
N SER A 95 -23.81 12.85 -3.17
CA SER A 95 -22.36 12.75 -2.89
C SER A 95 -22.03 11.52 -2.03
N GLN A 96 -22.83 11.22 -1.01
CA GLN A 96 -22.62 10.03 -0.16
C GLN A 96 -22.93 8.74 -0.91
N SER A 97 -24.00 8.73 -1.68
CA SER A 97 -24.38 7.58 -2.51
C SER A 97 -23.29 7.25 -3.53
N ILE A 98 -22.75 8.25 -4.22
CA ILE A 98 -21.62 8.09 -5.17
C ILE A 98 -20.38 7.53 -4.47
N PHE A 99 -20.07 8.01 -3.25
CA PHE A 99 -18.98 7.46 -2.46
C PHE A 99 -19.19 5.97 -2.14
N MET A 100 -20.40 5.57 -1.74
CA MET A 100 -20.73 4.18 -1.42
C MET A 100 -20.71 3.27 -2.65
N ILE A 101 -21.17 3.74 -3.81
CA ILE A 101 -21.00 3.05 -5.10
C ILE A 101 -19.51 2.84 -5.38
N GLY A 102 -18.70 3.90 -5.19
CA GLY A 102 -17.25 3.82 -5.30
C GLY A 102 -16.67 2.75 -4.36
N ALA A 103 -17.08 2.74 -3.10
CA ALA A 103 -16.62 1.76 -2.11
C ALA A 103 -16.97 0.32 -2.48
N LEU A 104 -18.18 0.08 -3.01
CA LEU A 104 -18.59 -1.23 -3.52
C LEU A 104 -17.69 -1.69 -4.68
N VAL A 105 -17.52 -0.82 -5.69
CA VAL A 105 -16.68 -1.10 -6.87
C VAL A 105 -15.22 -1.33 -6.44
N GLY A 106 -14.71 -0.51 -5.53
CA GLY A 106 -13.37 -0.62 -4.97
C GLY A 106 -13.14 -1.94 -4.23
N GLY A 107 -14.09 -2.34 -3.39
CA GLY A 107 -14.05 -3.63 -2.70
C GLY A 107 -13.98 -4.81 -3.69
N LEU A 108 -14.80 -4.80 -4.74
CA LEU A 108 -14.82 -5.85 -5.75
C LEU A 108 -13.54 -5.87 -6.61
N VAL A 109 -13.20 -4.75 -7.24
CA VAL A 109 -12.09 -4.68 -8.20
C VAL A 109 -10.73 -4.80 -7.51
N LEU A 110 -10.50 -4.04 -6.43
CA LEU A 110 -9.24 -4.11 -5.69
C LEU A 110 -9.17 -5.36 -4.82
N GLY A 111 -10.30 -5.95 -4.44
CA GLY A 111 -10.37 -7.28 -3.84
C GLY A 111 -9.88 -8.38 -4.78
N MET A 112 -10.44 -8.47 -5.99
CA MET A 112 -9.97 -9.42 -7.01
C MET A 112 -8.49 -9.17 -7.40
N PHE A 113 -8.08 -7.90 -7.49
CA PHE A 113 -6.69 -7.55 -7.74
C PHE A 113 -5.77 -8.04 -6.61
N ALA A 114 -6.23 -7.95 -5.36
CA ALA A 114 -5.50 -8.42 -4.19
C ALA A 114 -5.31 -9.94 -4.20
N ASP A 115 -6.30 -10.70 -4.69
CA ASP A 115 -6.20 -12.15 -4.81
C ASP A 115 -5.16 -12.56 -5.87
N LYS A 116 -5.06 -11.80 -6.97
CA LYS A 116 -4.16 -12.12 -8.10
C LYS A 116 -2.72 -11.64 -7.91
N TYR A 117 -2.54 -10.40 -7.45
CA TYR A 117 -1.22 -9.74 -7.37
C TYR A 117 -0.71 -9.62 -5.92
N GLY A 118 -1.51 -10.06 -4.94
CA GLY A 118 -1.20 -10.03 -3.52
C GLY A 118 -1.89 -8.86 -2.79
N ARG A 119 -2.21 -9.10 -1.51
CA ARG A 119 -2.91 -8.15 -0.62
C ARG A 119 -2.15 -6.84 -0.43
N ARG A 120 -0.84 -6.92 -0.29
CA ARG A 120 0.06 -5.78 -0.03
C ARG A 120 0.04 -4.69 -1.11
N PRO A 121 0.28 -4.99 -2.41
CA PRO A 121 0.19 -3.97 -3.45
C PRO A 121 -1.23 -3.44 -3.63
N SER A 122 -2.26 -4.27 -3.49
CA SER A 122 -3.65 -3.81 -3.55
C SER A 122 -3.96 -2.80 -2.45
N TRP A 123 -3.52 -3.09 -1.22
CA TRP A 123 -3.68 -2.20 -0.07
C TRP A 123 -2.97 -0.86 -0.30
N CYS A 124 -1.74 -0.86 -0.81
CA CYS A 124 -1.04 0.38 -1.15
C CYS A 124 -1.76 1.20 -2.24
N ILE A 125 -2.24 0.55 -3.31
CA ILE A 125 -3.00 1.23 -4.38
C ILE A 125 -4.29 1.83 -3.83
N SER A 126 -4.99 1.09 -2.97
CA SER A 126 -6.21 1.54 -2.30
C SER A 126 -6.00 2.83 -1.50
N TYR A 127 -4.95 2.90 -0.68
CA TYR A 127 -4.63 4.13 0.07
C TYR A 127 -4.23 5.29 -0.84
N ILE A 128 -3.50 5.03 -1.93
CA ILE A 128 -3.14 6.09 -2.89
C ILE A 128 -4.41 6.68 -3.51
N LEU A 129 -5.34 5.85 -3.97
CA LEU A 129 -6.61 6.30 -4.53
C LEU A 129 -7.46 7.06 -3.49
N MET A 130 -7.51 6.56 -2.26
CA MET A 130 -8.21 7.21 -1.16
C MET A 130 -7.66 8.61 -0.86
N VAL A 131 -6.33 8.74 -0.76
CA VAL A 131 -5.66 10.03 -0.51
C VAL A 131 -5.89 10.98 -1.69
N LEU A 132 -5.68 10.52 -2.93
CA LEU A 132 -5.84 11.36 -4.12
C LEU A 132 -7.28 11.87 -4.26
N GLY A 133 -8.28 11.00 -4.08
CA GLY A 133 -9.69 11.39 -4.12
C GLY A 133 -10.08 12.33 -2.96
N GLY A 134 -9.56 12.08 -1.76
CA GLY A 134 -9.81 12.92 -0.59
C GLY A 134 -9.19 14.32 -0.72
N VAL A 135 -7.94 14.42 -1.20
CA VAL A 135 -7.29 15.70 -1.47
C VAL A 135 -8.00 16.43 -2.63
N ALA A 136 -8.35 15.73 -3.71
CA ALA A 136 -9.11 16.31 -4.82
C ALA A 136 -10.48 16.86 -4.35
N THR A 137 -11.11 16.22 -3.36
CA THR A 137 -12.36 16.72 -2.75
C THR A 137 -12.14 18.09 -2.10
N ALA A 138 -11.05 18.29 -1.36
CA ALA A 138 -10.76 19.55 -0.69
C ALA A 138 -10.55 20.74 -1.65
N PHE A 139 -9.99 20.46 -2.84
CA PHE A 139 -9.72 21.47 -3.88
C PHE A 139 -10.77 21.50 -5.00
N SER A 140 -11.89 20.80 -4.85
CA SER A 140 -12.92 20.72 -5.89
C SER A 140 -13.55 22.10 -6.16
N PRO A 141 -13.49 22.65 -7.39
CA PRO A 141 -14.08 23.95 -7.72
C PRO A 141 -15.54 23.83 -8.16
N SER A 142 -16.01 22.63 -8.49
CA SER A 142 -17.38 22.37 -8.95
C SER A 142 -17.93 21.06 -8.39
N LEU A 143 -19.26 20.96 -8.35
CA LEU A 143 -19.97 19.76 -7.86
C LEU A 143 -19.62 18.50 -8.65
N ASN A 144 -19.44 18.61 -9.97
CA ASN A 144 -19.06 17.47 -10.81
C ASN A 144 -17.68 16.91 -10.43
N ILE A 145 -16.71 17.81 -10.17
CA ILE A 145 -15.37 17.40 -9.73
C ILE A 145 -15.44 16.79 -8.33
N LEU A 146 -16.29 17.32 -7.45
CA LEU A 146 -16.55 16.74 -6.13
C LEU A 146 -17.13 15.32 -6.24
N TYR A 147 -18.10 15.07 -7.12
CA TYR A 147 -18.65 13.73 -7.33
C TYR A 147 -17.61 12.74 -7.86
N ILE A 148 -16.79 13.16 -8.84
CA ILE A 148 -15.71 12.33 -9.37
C ILE A 148 -14.67 12.03 -8.27
N SER A 149 -14.26 13.04 -7.49
CA SER A 149 -13.28 12.86 -6.42
C SER A 149 -13.80 11.95 -5.32
N ARG A 150 -15.11 12.01 -5.00
CA ARG A 150 -15.76 11.10 -4.06
C ARG A 150 -15.87 9.68 -4.55
N LEU A 151 -16.13 9.48 -5.83
CA LEU A 151 -16.11 8.14 -6.43
C LEU A 151 -14.71 7.52 -6.29
N VAL A 152 -13.66 8.27 -6.63
CA VAL A 152 -12.26 7.82 -6.51
C VAL A 152 -11.87 7.54 -5.05
N ALA A 153 -12.24 8.44 -4.12
CA ALA A 153 -12.01 8.24 -2.69
C ALA A 153 -12.76 7.00 -2.16
N GLY A 154 -13.99 6.78 -2.62
CA GLY A 154 -14.79 5.60 -2.31
C GLY A 154 -14.11 4.31 -2.77
N ILE A 155 -13.67 4.25 -4.03
CA ILE A 155 -12.92 3.11 -4.59
C ILE A 155 -11.70 2.77 -3.73
N GLY A 156 -10.92 3.79 -3.37
CA GLY A 156 -9.78 3.60 -2.48
C GLY A 156 -10.16 3.10 -1.08
N THR A 157 -11.19 3.70 -0.48
CA THR A 157 -11.65 3.35 0.88
C THR A 157 -12.17 1.91 0.95
N GLY A 158 -13.02 1.50 0.01
CA GLY A 158 -13.56 0.13 -0.04
C GLY A 158 -12.48 -0.93 -0.23
N GLY A 159 -11.53 -0.69 -1.14
CA GLY A 159 -10.39 -1.59 -1.35
C GLY A 159 -9.46 -1.66 -0.14
N ALA A 160 -9.26 -0.54 0.56
CA ALA A 160 -8.39 -0.44 1.74
C ALA A 160 -8.97 -1.20 2.93
N LEU A 161 -10.29 -1.11 3.16
CA LEU A 161 -10.98 -1.84 4.23
C LEU A 161 -10.94 -3.35 3.99
N LEU A 162 -11.32 -3.81 2.80
CA LEU A 162 -11.34 -5.23 2.47
C LEU A 162 -9.93 -5.84 2.51
N SER A 163 -8.99 -5.25 1.75
CA SER A 163 -7.62 -5.76 1.68
C SER A 163 -6.90 -5.65 3.03
N GLY A 164 -7.20 -4.62 3.82
CA GLY A 164 -6.65 -4.42 5.15
C GLY A 164 -7.14 -5.45 6.15
N PHE A 165 -8.45 -5.71 6.20
CA PHE A 165 -9.04 -6.71 7.08
C PHE A 165 -8.50 -8.12 6.78
N VAL A 166 -8.44 -8.50 5.50
CA VAL A 166 -7.90 -9.80 5.11
C VAL A 166 -6.40 -9.91 5.40
N LEU A 167 -5.63 -8.84 5.17
CA LEU A 167 -4.21 -8.81 5.54
C LEU A 167 -4.00 -9.03 7.05
N VAL A 168 -4.86 -8.46 7.89
CA VAL A 168 -4.82 -8.67 9.34
C VAL A 168 -5.06 -10.13 9.71
N THR A 169 -6.08 -10.77 9.13
CA THR A 169 -6.43 -12.16 9.45
C THR A 169 -5.45 -13.18 8.90
N GLU A 170 -4.78 -12.89 7.77
CA GLU A 170 -3.70 -13.71 7.21
C GLU A 170 -2.41 -13.66 8.07
N LEU A 171 -2.17 -12.57 8.80
CA LEU A 171 -0.99 -12.39 9.64
C LEU A 171 -1.09 -13.09 11.01
N ILE A 172 -2.29 -13.53 11.39
CA ILE A 172 -2.60 -14.08 12.71
C ILE A 172 -3.03 -15.54 12.58
N GLY A 173 -2.60 -16.39 13.51
CA GLY A 173 -2.97 -17.80 13.56
C GLY A 173 -4.48 -18.01 13.71
N PRO A 174 -5.01 -19.17 13.26
CA PRO A 174 -6.45 -19.44 13.17
C PRO A 174 -7.20 -19.28 14.51
N SER A 175 -6.55 -19.60 15.63
CA SER A 175 -7.14 -19.54 16.98
C SER A 175 -7.55 -18.13 17.44
N TYR A 176 -6.91 -17.08 16.90
CA TYR A 176 -7.12 -15.68 17.33
C TYR A 176 -7.83 -14.82 16.28
N ARG A 177 -8.14 -15.35 15.09
CA ARG A 177 -8.75 -14.59 13.98
C ARG A 177 -10.09 -13.95 14.36
N GLY A 178 -10.94 -14.67 15.10
CA GLY A 178 -12.25 -14.13 15.53
C GLY A 178 -12.13 -12.92 16.46
N ILE A 179 -11.29 -13.02 17.50
CA ILE A 179 -11.08 -11.95 18.48
C ILE A 179 -10.40 -10.74 17.83
N THR A 180 -9.38 -10.97 17.00
CA THR A 180 -8.64 -9.90 16.32
C THR A 180 -9.48 -9.23 15.23
N GLY A 181 -10.37 -9.96 14.55
CA GLY A 181 -11.39 -9.38 13.68
C GLY A 181 -12.33 -8.45 14.45
N ALA A 182 -12.87 -8.91 15.59
CA ALA A 182 -13.75 -8.09 16.43
C ALA A 182 -13.03 -6.84 16.98
N LEU A 183 -11.77 -6.99 17.41
CA LEU A 183 -10.97 -5.89 17.90
C LEU A 183 -10.64 -4.87 16.78
N SER A 184 -10.51 -5.32 15.53
CA SER A 184 -10.32 -4.43 14.37
C SER A 184 -11.52 -3.50 14.17
N SER A 185 -12.73 -3.98 14.42
CA SER A 185 -13.94 -3.15 14.40
C SER A 185 -13.89 -2.05 15.46
N CYS A 186 -13.31 -2.31 16.65
CA CYS A 186 -13.14 -1.27 17.67
C CYS A 186 -12.23 -0.12 17.19
N PHE A 187 -11.18 -0.42 16.40
CA PHE A 187 -10.34 0.64 15.81
C PHE A 187 -11.10 1.48 14.78
N PHE A 188 -11.97 0.84 13.99
CA PHE A 188 -12.85 1.55 13.06
C PHE A 188 -13.82 2.48 13.81
N THR A 189 -14.51 1.99 14.84
CA THR A 189 -15.39 2.79 15.69
C THR A 189 -14.65 3.92 16.39
N PHE A 190 -13.44 3.67 16.91
CA PHE A 190 -12.61 4.71 17.50
C PHE A 190 -12.28 5.82 16.50
N GLY A 191 -11.98 5.46 15.24
CA GLY A 191 -11.83 6.44 14.16
C GLY A 191 -13.10 7.26 13.93
N GLN A 192 -14.27 6.63 13.94
CA GLN A 192 -15.55 7.35 13.81
C GLN A 192 -15.80 8.31 14.98
N MET A 193 -15.46 7.93 16.22
CA MET A 193 -15.61 8.80 17.40
C MET A 193 -14.66 10.00 17.39
N LEU A 194 -13.48 9.86 16.77
CA LEU A 194 -12.50 10.92 16.67
C LEU A 194 -12.86 11.97 15.58
N LEU A 195 -13.65 11.59 14.58
CA LEU A 195 -14.07 12.47 13.49
C LEU A 195 -14.86 13.72 13.97
N PRO A 196 -15.89 13.62 14.83
CA PRO A 196 -16.57 14.79 15.39
C PRO A 196 -15.65 15.77 16.10
N ALA A 197 -14.62 15.28 16.81
CA ALA A 197 -13.65 16.13 17.48
C ALA A 197 -12.86 16.97 16.46
N PHE A 198 -12.40 16.36 15.37
CA PHE A 198 -11.78 17.12 14.28
C PHE A 198 -12.74 18.12 13.63
N ALA A 199 -14.00 17.74 13.41
CA ALA A 199 -15.01 18.62 12.84
C ALA A 199 -15.35 19.83 13.75
N TYR A 200 -15.24 19.66 15.07
CA TYR A 200 -15.43 20.76 16.04
C TYR A 200 -14.31 21.80 15.93
N PHE A 201 -13.04 21.37 15.84
CA PHE A 201 -11.90 22.28 15.71
C PHE A 201 -11.73 22.85 14.30
N LEU A 202 -12.13 22.11 13.27
CA LEU A 202 -12.00 22.49 11.86
C LEU A 202 -13.39 22.70 11.24
N GLN A 203 -13.90 23.91 11.40
CA GLN A 203 -15.23 24.31 10.89
C GLN A 203 -15.27 24.55 9.37
N ASP A 204 -14.11 24.59 8.72
CA ASP A 204 -14.00 24.66 7.26
C ASP A 204 -13.96 23.26 6.64
N TRP A 205 -14.98 22.94 5.84
CA TRP A 205 -15.10 21.61 5.23
C TRP A 205 -13.91 21.26 4.32
N ARG A 206 -13.34 22.23 3.60
CA ARG A 206 -12.17 22.03 2.74
C ARG A 206 -10.92 21.67 3.54
N LYS A 207 -10.68 22.37 4.66
CA LYS A 207 -9.54 22.09 5.57
C LYS A 207 -9.71 20.74 6.25
N LEU A 208 -10.93 20.43 6.70
CA LEU A 208 -11.27 19.14 7.30
C LEU A 208 -10.99 17.99 6.31
N SER A 209 -11.50 18.07 5.08
CA SER A 209 -11.25 17.06 4.05
C SER A 209 -9.76 16.91 3.71
N PHE A 210 -9.02 18.01 3.61
CA PHE A 210 -7.59 17.95 3.31
C PHE A 210 -6.78 17.25 4.42
N ILE A 211 -6.97 17.68 5.68
CA ILE A 211 -6.22 17.17 6.83
C ILE A 211 -6.51 15.68 7.04
N LEU A 212 -7.78 15.28 7.02
CA LEU A 212 -8.17 13.88 7.20
C LEU A 212 -7.62 12.98 6.08
N SER A 213 -7.55 13.48 4.85
CA SER A 213 -6.97 12.74 3.71
C SER A 213 -5.46 12.59 3.84
N LEU A 214 -4.74 13.59 4.38
CA LEU A 214 -3.29 13.55 4.55
C LEU A 214 -2.84 12.50 5.57
N VAL A 215 -3.66 12.20 6.59
CA VAL A 215 -3.37 11.12 7.56
C VAL A 215 -3.18 9.77 6.85
N GLY A 216 -3.89 9.53 5.75
CA GLY A 216 -3.77 8.32 4.93
C GLY A 216 -2.40 8.15 4.27
N VAL A 217 -1.65 9.24 4.04
CA VAL A 217 -0.33 9.22 3.38
C VAL A 217 0.68 8.42 4.20
N ILE A 218 0.65 8.52 5.53
CA ILE A 218 1.57 7.82 6.43
C ILE A 218 1.54 6.30 6.17
N PHE A 219 0.36 5.76 5.82
CA PHE A 219 0.13 4.34 5.61
C PHE A 219 0.42 3.88 4.17
N THR A 220 0.55 4.79 3.19
CA THR A 220 1.05 4.42 1.84
C THR A 220 2.51 3.94 1.87
N PHE A 221 3.30 4.38 2.87
CA PHE A 221 4.73 4.06 3.03
C PHE A 221 5.02 2.79 3.83
N PHE A 222 3.99 2.02 4.20
CA PHE A 222 4.06 0.99 5.23
C PHE A 222 5.07 -0.15 4.96
N ILE A 223 5.66 -0.24 3.76
CA ILE A 223 6.11 -1.54 3.28
C ILE A 223 7.42 -1.45 2.46
N ARG A 224 8.51 -1.09 3.12
CA ARG A 224 9.87 -1.48 2.66
C ARG A 224 10.32 -2.69 3.48
N LEU A 225 10.49 -3.84 2.84
CA LEU A 225 11.00 -5.08 3.46
C LEU A 225 12.32 -4.83 4.23
N GLN A 226 13.09 -3.83 3.77
CA GLN A 226 14.29 -3.33 4.42
C GLN A 226 14.04 -2.73 5.82
N ARG A 227 12.90 -2.07 6.07
CA ARG A 227 12.56 -1.50 7.38
C ARG A 227 12.33 -2.58 8.44
N VAL A 228 11.74 -3.71 8.06
CA VAL A 228 11.53 -4.87 8.94
C VAL A 228 12.89 -5.48 9.32
N LEU A 229 13.76 -5.71 8.32
CA LEU A 229 15.11 -6.22 8.56
C LEU A 229 15.91 -5.29 9.48
N ASN A 230 15.83 -3.97 9.24
CA ASN A 230 16.48 -2.96 10.04
C ASN A 230 15.92 -2.90 11.48
N ALA A 231 14.61 -3.08 11.66
CA ALA A 231 14.01 -3.13 13.00
C ALA A 231 14.41 -4.40 13.77
N ALA A 232 14.44 -5.56 13.11
CA ALA A 232 14.88 -6.82 13.70
C ALA A 232 16.35 -6.76 14.13
N ALA A 233 17.23 -6.20 13.29
CA ALA A 233 18.64 -6.00 13.61
C ALA A 233 18.84 -5.12 14.86
N ARG A 234 18.04 -4.04 15.01
CA ARG A 234 18.08 -3.19 16.21
C ARG A 234 17.61 -3.90 17.48
N VAL A 235 16.60 -4.77 17.37
CA VAL A 235 16.09 -5.52 18.53
C VAL A 235 17.11 -6.54 19.01
N VAL A 236 17.75 -7.27 18.09
CA VAL A 236 18.77 -8.28 18.43
C VAL A 236 20.00 -7.63 19.08
N CYS A 237 20.44 -6.48 18.58
CA CYS A 237 21.60 -5.78 19.11
C CYS A 237 21.28 -4.75 20.19
N LEU A 238 20.00 -4.60 20.58
CA LEU A 238 19.53 -3.62 21.57
C LEU A 238 19.98 -2.16 21.29
N ILE A 239 19.82 -1.72 20.05
CA ILE A 239 20.36 -0.44 19.57
C ILE A 239 19.26 0.65 19.52
N PRO A 240 19.56 1.91 19.89
CA PRO A 240 18.66 3.04 19.78
C PRO A 240 18.02 3.23 18.40
N LYS A 241 16.83 3.83 18.38
CA LYS A 241 16.01 4.01 17.17
C LYS A 241 16.69 4.85 16.08
N PHE A 242 17.51 5.82 16.48
CA PHE A 242 18.11 6.82 15.59
C PHE A 242 19.53 6.47 15.14
N ASP A 243 20.13 5.42 15.70
CA ASP A 243 21.46 4.99 15.30
C ASP A 243 21.46 4.40 13.88
N HIS A 244 22.61 4.60 13.23
CA HIS A 244 22.84 4.14 11.88
C HIS A 244 22.81 2.60 11.84
N ILE A 245 22.00 2.03 10.94
CA ILE A 245 21.73 0.59 10.91
C ILE A 245 22.81 -0.23 10.20
N THR A 246 23.59 0.39 9.33
CA THR A 246 24.62 -0.27 8.53
C THR A 246 25.68 -1.00 9.36
N PRO A 247 26.31 -0.42 10.41
CA PRO A 247 27.27 -1.14 11.25
C PRO A 247 26.65 -2.37 11.95
N VAL A 248 25.36 -2.29 12.29
CA VAL A 248 24.61 -3.39 12.92
C VAL A 248 24.38 -4.54 11.95
N LEU A 249 24.00 -4.24 10.71
CA LEU A 249 23.84 -5.24 9.66
C LEU A 249 25.17 -5.88 9.30
N ILE A 250 26.28 -5.12 9.38
CA ILE A 250 27.62 -5.65 9.19
C ILE A 250 27.99 -6.63 10.31
N GLY A 251 27.81 -6.21 11.57
CA GLY A 251 28.12 -7.04 12.74
C GLY A 251 27.30 -8.33 12.83
N LEU A 252 26.04 -8.30 12.38
CA LEU A 252 25.18 -9.49 12.29
C LEU A 252 25.43 -10.34 11.03
N HIS A 253 26.27 -9.87 10.10
CA HIS A 253 26.49 -10.49 8.79
C HIS A 253 25.18 -10.69 7.98
N TRP A 254 24.26 -9.72 8.11
CA TRP A 254 22.94 -9.73 7.46
C TRP A 254 22.95 -8.97 6.13
N LEU A 255 22.62 -9.68 5.03
CA LEU A 255 22.45 -9.03 3.73
C LEU A 255 21.18 -8.15 3.67
N PRO A 256 21.25 -6.94 3.09
CA PRO A 256 20.08 -6.14 2.74
C PRO A 256 19.14 -6.89 1.77
N VAL A 257 17.86 -6.54 1.79
CA VAL A 257 16.82 -7.28 1.06
C VAL A 257 17.09 -7.31 -0.44
N ARG A 258 17.56 -6.20 -1.03
CA ARG A 258 17.91 -6.13 -2.45
C ARG A 258 18.92 -7.21 -2.83
N TYR A 259 19.95 -7.40 -2.02
CA TYR A 259 20.99 -8.39 -2.26
C TYR A 259 20.54 -9.83 -1.96
N ARG A 260 19.57 -10.04 -1.05
CA ARG A 260 18.95 -11.36 -0.86
C ARG A 260 18.13 -11.82 -2.08
N VAL A 261 17.44 -10.89 -2.75
CA VAL A 261 16.72 -11.18 -3.99
C VAL A 261 17.72 -11.59 -5.08
N ILE A 262 18.80 -10.82 -5.24
CA ILE A 262 19.90 -11.14 -6.17
C ILE A 262 20.51 -12.51 -5.86
N PHE A 263 20.79 -12.80 -4.58
CA PHE A 263 21.30 -14.09 -4.13
C PHE A 263 20.40 -15.26 -4.57
N LYS A 264 19.07 -15.11 -4.41
CA LYS A 264 18.11 -16.15 -4.79
C LYS A 264 18.00 -16.34 -6.30
N ILE A 265 18.06 -15.24 -7.08
CA ILE A 265 18.08 -15.31 -8.55
C ILE A 265 19.34 -16.04 -9.01
N LEU A 266 20.51 -15.68 -8.51
CA LEU A 266 21.78 -16.30 -8.88
C LEU A 266 21.88 -17.77 -8.45
N LEU A 267 21.33 -18.12 -7.29
CA LEU A 267 21.23 -19.50 -6.84
C LEU A 267 20.30 -20.34 -7.73
N LEU A 268 19.22 -19.73 -8.24
CA LEU A 268 18.32 -20.38 -9.19
C LEU A 268 19.01 -20.60 -10.54
N VAL A 269 19.77 -19.60 -11.02
CA VAL A 269 20.61 -19.73 -12.23
C VAL A 269 21.62 -20.87 -12.06
N TYR A 270 22.38 -20.90 -10.97
CA TYR A 270 23.35 -21.96 -10.71
C TYR A 270 22.70 -23.36 -10.72
N LYS A 271 21.55 -23.50 -10.07
CA LYS A 271 20.80 -24.76 -10.04
C LYS A 271 20.29 -25.17 -11.41
N ALA A 272 19.80 -24.21 -12.20
CA ALA A 272 19.32 -24.47 -13.55
C ALA A 272 20.44 -24.92 -14.50
N LEU A 273 21.66 -24.39 -14.33
CA LEU A 273 22.83 -24.81 -15.12
C LEU A 273 23.35 -26.21 -14.75
N HIS A 274 23.19 -26.64 -13.49
CA HIS A 274 23.64 -27.94 -12.99
C HIS A 274 22.51 -28.98 -12.91
N ALA A 275 21.48 -28.88 -13.75
CA ALA A 275 20.33 -29.80 -13.85
C ALA A 275 19.55 -30.05 -12.54
N ASN A 276 19.64 -29.11 -11.59
CA ASN A 276 18.97 -29.17 -10.28
C ASN A 276 17.71 -28.29 -10.21
N ALA A 277 17.18 -27.88 -11.36
CA ALA A 277 15.96 -27.10 -11.49
C ALA A 277 15.07 -27.67 -12.61
N PRO A 278 13.76 -27.38 -12.60
CA PRO A 278 12.84 -27.81 -13.66
C PRO A 278 13.26 -27.32 -15.06
N PRO A 279 12.95 -28.09 -16.12
CA PRO A 279 13.41 -27.81 -17.50
C PRO A 279 12.96 -26.43 -18.01
N TYR A 280 11.75 -25.99 -17.65
CA TYR A 280 11.24 -24.67 -18.05
C TYR A 280 12.09 -23.48 -17.54
N ILE A 281 12.93 -23.67 -16.51
CA ILE A 281 13.84 -22.63 -16.00
C ILE A 281 15.20 -22.71 -16.69
N SER A 282 15.71 -23.93 -16.94
CA SER A 282 16.97 -24.12 -17.66
C SER A 282 16.86 -23.66 -19.11
N ASP A 283 15.71 -23.89 -19.75
CA ASP A 283 15.48 -23.52 -21.15
C ASP A 283 15.47 -22.00 -21.36
N LEU A 284 15.27 -21.21 -20.29
CA LEU A 284 15.35 -19.75 -20.31
C LEU A 284 16.79 -19.22 -20.27
N LEU A 285 17.78 -20.08 -19.98
CA LEU A 285 19.18 -19.70 -19.84
C LEU A 285 19.98 -20.27 -21.01
N THR A 286 20.44 -19.39 -21.89
CA THR A 286 21.26 -19.79 -23.03
C THR A 286 22.74 -19.56 -22.74
N PRO A 287 23.57 -20.62 -22.70
CA PRO A 287 25.02 -20.45 -22.59
C PRO A 287 25.55 -19.71 -23.81
N LYS A 288 26.48 -18.79 -23.58
CA LYS A 288 27.13 -18.04 -24.65
C LYS A 288 28.01 -19.00 -25.44
N HIS A 289 27.76 -19.12 -26.74
CA HIS A 289 28.55 -19.98 -27.61
C HIS A 289 30.03 -19.62 -27.57
N ILE A 290 30.86 -20.65 -27.46
CA ILE A 290 32.31 -20.58 -27.66
C ILE A 290 32.53 -20.23 -29.14
N GLY A 291 33.12 -19.07 -29.41
CA GLY A 291 33.43 -18.66 -30.78
C GLY A 291 34.52 -19.56 -31.38
N CYS A 292 34.63 -19.59 -32.72
CA CYS A 292 35.69 -20.32 -33.42
C CYS A 292 37.13 -19.89 -33.03
N TYR A 293 37.28 -18.71 -32.43
CA TYR A 293 38.54 -18.19 -31.91
C TYR A 293 38.67 -18.47 -30.41
N SER A 294 39.85 -18.95 -29.97
CA SER A 294 40.16 -19.19 -28.55
C SER A 294 40.34 -17.87 -27.79
N LEU A 295 39.22 -17.25 -27.40
CA LEU A 295 39.19 -16.01 -26.64
C LEU A 295 39.09 -16.32 -25.14
N ARG A 296 39.73 -15.51 -24.29
CA ARG A 296 39.61 -15.60 -22.80
C ARG A 296 38.17 -15.57 -22.29
N SER A 297 37.23 -15.03 -23.07
CA SER A 297 35.80 -15.04 -22.73
C SER A 297 35.12 -16.41 -22.90
N ASN A 298 35.73 -17.33 -23.65
CA ASN A 298 35.18 -18.67 -23.89
C ASN A 298 35.30 -19.57 -22.65
N GLU A 299 36.30 -19.32 -21.80
CA GLU A 299 36.55 -20.09 -20.57
C GLU A 299 35.67 -19.65 -19.39
N GLN A 300 34.87 -18.59 -19.56
CA GLN A 300 34.21 -17.91 -18.43
C GLN A 300 32.76 -18.34 -18.14
N TYR A 301 32.21 -19.39 -18.76
CA TYR A 301 30.82 -19.87 -18.54
C TYR A 301 29.76 -18.73 -18.51
N LEU A 302 29.82 -17.83 -19.51
CA LEU A 302 28.94 -16.67 -19.62
C LEU A 302 27.58 -17.05 -20.22
N LEU A 303 26.54 -16.28 -19.89
CA LEU A 303 25.19 -16.43 -20.44
C LEU A 303 24.85 -15.31 -21.43
N ILE A 304 24.00 -15.60 -22.41
CA ILE A 304 23.51 -14.58 -23.34
C ILE A 304 22.45 -13.72 -22.62
N VAL A 305 22.60 -12.40 -22.69
CA VAL A 305 21.62 -11.47 -22.13
C VAL A 305 20.68 -11.02 -23.24
N PRO A 306 19.39 -11.44 -23.24
CA PRO A 306 18.45 -11.05 -24.28
C PRO A 306 18.12 -9.55 -24.21
N LYS A 307 17.86 -8.94 -25.37
CA LYS A 307 17.34 -7.57 -25.46
C LYS A 307 15.83 -7.60 -25.18
N THR A 308 15.37 -6.66 -24.37
CA THR A 308 13.96 -6.54 -23.95
C THR A 308 13.42 -5.18 -24.37
N MET A 309 12.16 -5.15 -24.83
CA MET A 309 11.51 -3.92 -25.29
C MET A 309 10.96 -3.06 -24.14
N ARG A 310 10.69 -3.65 -22.97
CA ARG A 310 10.12 -2.95 -21.80
C ARG A 310 11.09 -2.93 -20.62
N LYS A 311 11.62 -1.75 -20.28
CA LYS A 311 12.62 -1.55 -19.20
C LYS A 311 12.14 -1.88 -17.78
N THR A 312 10.83 -1.81 -17.50
CA THR A 312 10.29 -2.02 -16.14
C THR A 312 9.96 -3.47 -15.83
N PHE A 313 9.32 -4.19 -16.76
CA PHE A 313 8.90 -5.57 -16.57
C PHE A 313 9.84 -6.57 -17.24
N GLY A 314 10.30 -6.27 -18.46
CA GLY A 314 11.22 -7.13 -19.22
C GLY A 314 12.58 -7.27 -18.57
N ASP A 315 13.14 -6.18 -18.03
CA ASP A 315 14.45 -6.20 -17.36
C ASP A 315 14.44 -6.94 -16.02
N ARG A 316 13.25 -7.12 -15.44
CA ARG A 316 13.05 -7.86 -14.18
C ARG A 316 12.70 -9.32 -14.41
N ALA A 317 12.40 -9.73 -15.64
CA ALA A 317 12.11 -11.12 -15.97
C ALA A 317 13.36 -11.98 -15.76
N PHE A 318 13.18 -13.20 -15.25
CA PHE A 318 14.29 -14.12 -14.96
C PHE A 318 15.20 -14.37 -16.18
N ALA A 319 14.60 -14.50 -17.37
CA ALA A 319 15.32 -14.70 -18.63
C ALA A 319 16.33 -13.60 -18.99
N LYS A 320 16.15 -12.36 -18.48
CA LYS A 320 17.13 -11.28 -18.65
C LYS A 320 17.93 -11.01 -17.38
N ALA A 321 17.24 -10.89 -16.24
CA ALA A 321 17.86 -10.55 -14.95
C ALA A 321 18.83 -11.64 -14.47
N GLY A 322 18.54 -12.92 -14.70
CA GLY A 322 19.40 -14.04 -14.36
C GLY A 322 20.75 -13.98 -15.10
N PRO A 323 20.75 -14.03 -16.45
CA PRO A 323 21.97 -13.90 -17.25
C PRO A 323 22.75 -12.61 -16.99
N PHE A 324 22.06 -11.48 -16.83
CA PHE A 324 22.70 -10.19 -16.54
C PHE A 324 23.47 -10.23 -15.21
N LEU A 325 22.83 -10.68 -14.13
CA LEU A 325 23.46 -10.77 -12.82
C LEU A 325 24.54 -11.86 -12.78
N TRP A 326 24.37 -12.95 -13.51
CA TRP A 326 25.34 -14.05 -13.57
C TRP A 326 26.66 -13.61 -14.21
N ASN A 327 26.60 -12.81 -15.28
CA ASN A 327 27.78 -12.30 -15.97
C ASN A 327 28.56 -11.24 -15.17
N GLU A 328 27.96 -10.63 -14.14
CA GLU A 328 28.66 -9.74 -13.20
C GLU A 328 29.51 -10.52 -12.17
N LEU A 329 29.37 -11.84 -12.07
CA LEU A 329 30.14 -12.67 -11.13
C LEU A 329 31.56 -12.93 -11.65
N SER A 330 32.53 -13.01 -10.73
CA SER A 330 33.88 -13.47 -11.05
C SER A 330 33.89 -14.95 -11.47
N ALA A 331 34.92 -15.38 -12.21
CA ALA A 331 35.10 -16.77 -12.63
C ALA A 331 35.11 -17.74 -11.43
N ASP A 332 35.82 -17.39 -10.36
CA ASP A 332 35.96 -18.19 -9.14
C ASP A 332 34.63 -18.55 -8.45
N ILE A 333 33.61 -17.70 -8.61
CA ILE A 333 32.28 -17.94 -8.03
C ILE A 333 31.46 -18.85 -8.95
N ARG A 334 31.60 -18.68 -10.28
CA ARG A 334 30.83 -19.45 -11.28
C ARG A 334 31.29 -20.90 -11.39
N GLU A 335 32.59 -21.15 -11.22
CA GLU A 335 33.22 -22.48 -11.27
C GLU A 335 33.11 -23.27 -9.95
N ALA A 336 32.26 -22.83 -9.03
CA ALA A 336 32.03 -23.57 -7.79
C ALA A 336 31.51 -24.99 -8.09
N SER A 337 32.17 -26.00 -7.52
CA SER A 337 31.87 -27.42 -7.76
C SER A 337 30.59 -27.92 -7.08
N THR A 338 30.11 -27.24 -6.04
CA THR A 338 28.90 -27.63 -5.30
C THR A 338 28.00 -26.43 -5.00
N VAL A 339 26.71 -26.69 -4.81
CA VAL A 339 25.73 -25.67 -4.41
C VAL A 339 26.13 -24.98 -3.10
N GLU A 340 26.76 -25.70 -2.17
CA GLU A 340 27.16 -25.18 -0.86
C GLU A 340 28.36 -24.23 -0.96
N THR A 341 29.38 -24.63 -1.73
CA THR A 341 30.54 -23.77 -2.01
C THR A 341 30.11 -22.52 -2.78
N PHE A 342 29.20 -22.67 -3.75
CA PHE A 342 28.59 -21.55 -4.47
C PHE A 342 27.85 -20.58 -3.53
N LYS A 343 26.97 -21.10 -2.65
CA LYS A 343 26.22 -20.29 -1.67
C LYS A 343 27.16 -19.48 -0.77
N SER A 344 28.22 -20.12 -0.26
CA SER A 344 29.18 -19.47 0.63
C SER A 344 29.91 -18.33 -0.10
N ARG A 345 30.51 -18.62 -1.26
CA ARG A 345 31.25 -17.64 -2.07
C ARG A 345 30.35 -16.48 -2.53
N LEU A 346 29.13 -16.79 -2.99
CA LEU A 346 28.16 -15.79 -3.43
C LEU A 346 27.70 -14.88 -2.29
N LYS A 347 27.45 -15.44 -1.09
CA LYS A 347 27.07 -14.64 0.08
C LYS A 347 28.18 -13.65 0.43
N THR A 348 29.43 -14.09 0.44
CA THR A 348 30.61 -13.24 0.72
C THR A 348 30.77 -12.14 -0.33
N PHE A 349 30.63 -12.47 -1.61
CA PHE A 349 30.69 -11.48 -2.70
C PHE A 349 29.61 -10.40 -2.59
N LEU A 350 28.36 -10.82 -2.39
CA LEU A 350 27.24 -9.88 -2.27
C LEU A 350 27.31 -9.07 -0.97
N PHE A 351 27.88 -9.61 0.10
CA PHE A 351 28.12 -8.85 1.33
C PHE A 351 29.18 -7.76 1.12
N LYS A 352 30.29 -8.07 0.44
CA LYS A 352 31.30 -7.08 0.06
C LYS A 352 30.70 -5.97 -0.82
N LYS A 353 29.92 -6.35 -1.84
CA LYS A 353 29.21 -5.42 -2.74
C LYS A 353 28.13 -4.58 -2.05
N ALA A 354 27.61 -5.02 -0.89
CA ALA A 354 26.55 -4.31 -0.18
C ALA A 354 27.05 -3.24 0.80
N PHE A 355 28.26 -3.42 1.34
CA PHE A 355 28.73 -2.63 2.48
C PHE A 355 30.12 -2.00 2.30
N TYR A 356 30.91 -2.45 1.33
CA TYR A 356 32.33 -2.07 1.18
C TYR A 356 32.70 -1.57 -0.23
N LEU A 357 31.74 -1.59 -1.17
CA LEU A 357 31.80 -1.03 -2.51
C LEU A 357 30.59 -0.12 -2.67
#